data_AF-A0A954I2A6-F1
#
_entry.id   AF-A0A954I2A6-F1
#
_cell.length_a   1.000
_cell.length_b   1.000
_cell.length_c   1.000
_cell.angle_alpha   90.00
_cell.angle_beta   90.00
_cell.angle_gamma   90.00
#
_symmetry.space_group_name_H-M   'P 1'
#
loop_
_entity.id
_entity.type
_entity.pdbx_description
1 polymer ?
#
loop_
_entity_poly.entity_id
_entity_poly.type
_entity_poly.pdbx_seq_one_letter_code
_entity_poly.pdbx_strand_id
1 'polypeptide(L)'
;VPSDDAIAKARERVGYRRLSVRLDPPALKKEVPDLELNLNAIAPGWAVDRLADLLAQHGLGNYMIDIGGEIRTGGRKSDGSSWRIGIERPADDAHSLQAAVPLDDASIATSGDYRNFYIVDGVRYSHTVDPRTGVPVRHGLASVSLIADDCTTADGLATALMVLGPDEGLQLAERLQLAAWMLIRSDEGTITARSSSAFQQGVGKDLVEFSAAGNLDANDTGPDAEHAPLTGGSAALAAKGEPAKEQSSQWLTLVLGMLGFSVAIVGLAMGLLLRGKPLPGSCGGLAGMKDEHGHPMCQSCTTPPEQCDEFRRKVSEQVVASDEERD
;
A
#
# COMPACT_ATOMS: atom_id res chain seq x y z
N VAL A 1 4.26 -25.06 -4.31
CA VAL A 1 3.21 -25.00 -3.27
C VAL A 1 3.56 -25.98 -2.16
N PRO A 2 3.49 -25.62 -0.86
CA PRO A 2 3.72 -26.56 0.26
C PRO A 2 2.70 -27.70 0.28
N SER A 3 3.05 -28.84 0.89
CA SER A 3 2.10 -29.94 1.11
C SER A 3 1.18 -29.67 2.30
N ASP A 4 0.01 -30.31 2.33
CA ASP A 4 -0.95 -30.19 3.44
C ASP A 4 -0.33 -30.57 4.80
N ASP A 5 0.52 -31.60 4.83
CA ASP A 5 1.27 -32.01 6.04
C ASP A 5 2.24 -30.92 6.50
N ALA A 6 2.94 -30.25 5.57
CA ALA A 6 3.82 -29.14 5.91
C ALA A 6 3.04 -27.93 6.45
N ILE A 7 1.86 -27.64 5.88
CA ILE A 7 0.97 -26.57 6.36
C ILE A 7 0.45 -26.92 7.76
N ALA A 8 -0.02 -28.14 7.99
CA ALA A 8 -0.49 -28.60 9.30
C ALA A 8 0.59 -28.44 10.38
N LYS A 9 1.81 -28.90 10.10
CA LYS A 9 2.97 -28.75 11.01
C LYS A 9 3.36 -27.29 11.26
N ALA A 10 3.28 -26.43 10.24
CA ALA A 10 3.52 -25.00 10.43
C ALA A 10 2.45 -24.38 11.35
N ARG A 11 1.17 -24.74 11.14
CA ARG A 11 0.04 -24.24 11.92
C ARG A 11 0.10 -24.64 13.39
N GLU A 12 0.70 -25.78 13.71
CA GLU A 12 0.93 -26.19 15.09
C GLU A 12 1.87 -25.26 15.86
N ARG A 13 2.67 -24.44 15.18
CA ARG A 13 3.68 -23.54 15.79
C ARG A 13 3.27 -22.07 15.82
N VAL A 14 2.24 -21.67 15.08
CA VAL A 14 1.74 -20.27 15.02
C VAL A 14 0.58 -20.04 15.97
N GLY A 15 0.40 -18.80 16.42
CA GLY A 15 -0.76 -18.37 17.21
C GLY A 15 -0.44 -17.24 18.17
N TYR A 16 -1.15 -16.11 18.06
CA TYR A 16 -0.86 -14.91 18.86
C TYR A 16 -0.97 -15.14 20.37
N ARG A 17 -1.81 -16.10 20.82
CA ARG A 17 -1.98 -16.45 22.23
C ARG A 17 -0.73 -17.06 22.86
N ARG A 18 0.24 -17.50 22.04
CA ARG A 18 1.52 -18.06 22.47
C ARG A 18 2.60 -16.99 22.67
N LEU A 19 2.24 -15.72 22.49
CA LEU A 19 3.06 -14.56 22.80
C LEU A 19 2.47 -13.86 24.02
N SER A 20 3.25 -13.79 25.10
CA SER A 20 2.90 -12.97 26.26
C SER A 20 3.66 -11.64 26.21
N VAL A 21 2.96 -10.55 26.53
CA VAL A 21 3.52 -9.20 26.59
C VAL A 21 3.47 -8.72 28.04
N ARG A 22 4.58 -8.16 28.52
CA ARG A 22 4.65 -7.43 29.79
C ARG A 22 5.09 -6.01 29.48
N LEU A 23 4.36 -5.02 29.99
CA LEU A 23 4.63 -3.61 29.69
C LEU A 23 5.66 -2.98 30.63
N ASP A 24 5.82 -3.50 31.86
CA ASP A 24 6.72 -2.92 32.85
C ASP A 24 7.54 -3.96 33.66
N PRO A 25 8.89 -3.92 33.57
CA PRO A 25 9.64 -3.43 32.41
C PRO A 25 9.23 -4.15 31.11
N PRO A 26 9.29 -3.50 29.94
CA PRO A 26 8.87 -4.08 28.68
C PRO A 26 9.56 -5.42 28.38
N ALA A 27 8.78 -6.47 28.09
CA ALA A 27 9.30 -7.77 27.70
C ALA A 27 8.28 -8.58 26.87
N LEU A 28 8.82 -9.39 25.96
CA LEU A 28 8.07 -10.40 25.20
C LEU A 28 8.51 -11.79 25.63
N LYS A 29 7.55 -12.70 25.80
CA LYS A 29 7.82 -14.13 26.06
C LYS A 29 7.11 -14.97 25.01
N LYS A 30 7.86 -15.84 24.34
CA LYS A 30 7.33 -16.86 23.44
C LYS A 30 7.11 -18.15 24.23
N GLU A 31 5.93 -18.75 24.12
CA GLU A 31 5.65 -20.07 24.70
C GLU A 31 6.30 -21.20 23.89
N VAL A 32 6.51 -20.95 22.58
CA VAL A 32 7.15 -21.89 21.65
C VAL A 32 8.44 -21.27 21.11
N PRO A 33 9.59 -21.97 21.14
CA PRO A 33 10.87 -21.43 20.69
C PRO A 33 10.84 -20.93 19.23
N ASP A 34 10.18 -21.69 18.37
CA ASP A 34 10.08 -21.42 16.93
C ASP A 34 9.02 -20.37 16.57
N LEU A 35 8.34 -19.74 17.55
CA LEU A 35 7.34 -18.73 17.25
C LEU A 35 8.02 -17.49 16.63
N GLU A 36 7.63 -17.13 15.42
CA GLU A 36 8.09 -15.93 14.74
C GLU A 36 7.03 -14.84 14.77
N LEU A 37 7.46 -13.58 14.89
CA LEU A 37 6.59 -12.42 14.79
C LEU A 37 6.80 -11.81 13.41
N ASN A 38 5.71 -11.64 12.69
CA ASN A 38 5.68 -10.86 11.46
C ASN A 38 4.78 -9.64 11.70
N LEU A 39 5.36 -8.44 11.58
CA LEU A 39 4.69 -7.17 11.84
C LEU A 39 4.39 -6.40 10.55
N ASN A 40 4.49 -7.03 9.38
CA ASN A 40 4.36 -6.33 8.10
C ASN A 40 2.97 -5.71 7.89
N ALA A 41 1.93 -6.21 8.57
CA ALA A 41 0.55 -5.77 8.46
C ALA A 41 0.13 -4.77 9.57
N ILE A 42 1.10 -4.11 10.21
CA ILE A 42 0.85 -3.13 11.28
C ILE A 42 2.02 -2.15 11.48
N ALA A 43 3.25 -2.56 11.17
CA ALA A 43 4.43 -1.75 11.36
C ALA A 43 4.48 -0.50 10.47
N PRO A 44 4.05 -0.53 9.18
CA PRO A 44 3.96 0.68 8.37
C PRO A 44 3.02 1.72 8.98
N GLY A 45 1.81 1.32 9.39
CA GLY A 45 0.88 2.22 10.08
C GLY A 45 1.46 2.81 11.37
N TRP A 46 2.16 1.99 12.17
CA TRP A 46 2.86 2.48 13.36
C TRP A 46 3.96 3.50 13.05
N ALA A 47 4.75 3.27 11.99
CA ALA A 47 5.79 4.20 11.57
C ALA A 47 5.20 5.56 11.14
N VAL A 48 4.07 5.53 10.42
CA VAL A 48 3.33 6.73 10.04
C VAL A 48 2.87 7.52 11.27
N ASP A 49 2.30 6.84 12.27
CA ASP A 49 1.88 7.48 13.53
C ASP A 49 3.07 8.08 14.30
N ARG A 50 4.21 7.39 14.31
CA ARG A 50 5.44 7.92 14.93
C ARG A 50 5.93 9.19 14.27
N LEU A 51 5.89 9.25 12.94
CA LEU A 51 6.26 10.45 12.19
C LEU A 51 5.28 11.59 12.46
N ALA A 52 3.98 11.31 12.51
CA ALA A 52 2.97 12.31 12.82
C ALA A 52 3.18 12.95 14.20
N ASP A 53 3.46 12.13 15.21
CA ASP A 53 3.78 12.62 16.55
C ASP A 53 5.06 13.45 16.58
N LEU A 54 6.09 13.04 15.82
CA LEU A 54 7.34 13.80 15.72
C LEU A 54 7.10 15.17 15.09
N LEU A 55 6.30 15.26 14.02
CA LEU A 55 5.94 16.53 13.39
C LEU A 55 5.15 17.42 14.35
N ALA A 56 4.16 16.85 15.05
CA ALA A 56 3.35 17.57 16.03
C ALA A 56 4.22 18.15 17.17
N GLN A 57 5.18 17.37 17.68
CA GLN A 57 6.13 17.83 18.71
C GLN A 57 7.00 19.02 18.25
N HIS A 58 7.20 19.17 16.94
CA HIS A 58 7.94 20.30 16.34
C HIS A 58 7.03 21.46 15.92
N GLY A 59 5.74 21.42 16.28
CA GLY A 59 4.78 22.47 15.94
C GLY A 59 4.31 22.45 14.48
N LEU A 60 4.58 21.36 13.75
CA LEU A 60 4.14 21.18 12.37
C LEU A 60 2.76 20.51 12.37
N GLY A 61 1.70 21.33 12.29
CA GLY A 61 0.31 20.86 12.36
C GLY A 61 -0.32 20.52 11.01
N ASN A 62 0.27 20.94 9.89
CA ASN A 62 -0.26 20.68 8.54
C ASN A 62 0.67 19.71 7.80
N TYR A 63 0.25 18.47 7.60
CA TYR A 63 1.05 17.44 6.94
C TYR A 63 0.20 16.34 6.31
N MET A 64 0.82 15.63 5.37
CA MET A 64 0.38 14.33 4.86
C MET A 64 1.60 13.42 4.84
N ILE A 65 1.52 12.30 5.54
CA ILE A 65 2.56 11.27 5.58
C ILE A 65 2.02 10.08 4.79
N ASP A 66 2.84 9.52 3.90
CA ASP A 66 2.56 8.27 3.18
C ASP A 66 3.79 7.36 3.31
N ILE A 67 3.58 6.18 3.89
CA ILE A 67 4.54 5.07 3.84
C ILE A 67 3.84 3.89 3.16
N GLY A 68 4.06 3.75 1.86
CA GLY A 68 3.65 2.54 1.13
C GLY A 68 2.14 2.37 0.92
N GLY A 69 1.34 3.43 1.10
CA GLY A 69 -0.12 3.37 1.06
C GLY A 69 -0.77 3.50 2.43
N GLU A 70 0.02 3.45 3.51
CA GLU A 70 -0.41 3.83 4.85
C GLU A 70 -0.24 5.35 5.00
N ILE A 71 -1.37 6.05 5.17
CA ILE A 71 -1.44 7.49 5.10
C ILE A 71 -2.01 8.06 6.39
N ARG A 72 -1.43 9.17 6.86
CA ARG A 72 -1.97 9.99 7.94
C ARG A 72 -1.88 11.46 7.59
N THR A 73 -2.95 12.19 7.87
CA THR A 73 -3.02 13.64 7.64
C THR A 73 -3.12 14.38 8.97
N GLY A 74 -2.57 15.59 8.98
CA GLY A 74 -2.73 16.58 10.03
C GLY A 74 -3.08 17.92 9.40
N GLY A 75 -4.03 18.64 10.00
CA GLY A 75 -4.45 19.95 9.55
C GLY A 75 -4.95 19.95 8.11
N ARG A 76 -4.67 21.04 7.38
CA ARG A 76 -5.19 21.28 6.01
C ARG A 76 -4.07 21.69 5.06
N LYS A 77 -4.36 21.66 3.76
CA LYS A 77 -3.48 22.22 2.72
C LYS A 77 -3.34 23.74 2.89
N SER A 78 -2.32 24.32 2.24
CA SER A 78 -2.05 25.76 2.27
C SER A 78 -3.19 26.64 1.75
N ASP A 79 -4.04 26.09 0.86
CA ASP A 79 -5.25 26.72 0.34
C ASP A 79 -6.47 26.56 1.27
N GLY A 80 -6.31 25.92 2.43
CA GLY A 80 -7.38 25.64 3.39
C GLY A 80 -8.26 24.43 3.05
N SER A 81 -8.01 23.73 1.94
CA SER A 81 -8.73 22.52 1.58
C SER A 81 -8.23 21.29 2.34
N SER A 82 -9.09 20.28 2.46
CA SER A 82 -8.75 18.97 3.00
C SER A 82 -7.72 18.25 2.13
N TRP A 83 -6.95 17.36 2.73
CA TRP A 83 -6.07 16.46 1.98
C TRP A 83 -6.92 15.48 1.19
N ARG A 84 -6.68 15.32 -0.11
CA ARG A 84 -7.40 14.33 -0.95
C ARG A 84 -6.52 13.13 -1.19
N ILE A 85 -7.01 11.96 -0.79
CA ILE A 85 -6.29 10.70 -0.91
C ILE A 85 -6.98 9.84 -1.96
N GLY A 86 -6.22 9.43 -2.98
CA GLY A 86 -6.71 8.52 -4.01
C GLY A 86 -6.70 7.08 -3.51
N ILE A 87 -7.71 6.32 -3.94
CA ILE A 87 -7.83 4.89 -3.75
C ILE A 87 -7.73 4.25 -5.13
N GLU A 88 -6.73 3.38 -5.29
CA GLU A 88 -6.42 2.77 -6.57
C GLU A 88 -7.44 1.71 -6.98
N ARG A 89 -7.60 1.56 -8.29
CA ARG A 89 -8.34 0.46 -8.88
C ARG A 89 -7.46 -0.79 -8.87
N PRO A 90 -7.94 -1.94 -8.38
CA PRO A 90 -7.18 -3.18 -8.35
C PRO A 90 -7.22 -3.85 -9.74
N ALA A 91 -6.64 -3.22 -10.75
CA ALA A 91 -6.58 -3.70 -12.14
C ALA A 91 -5.13 -3.82 -12.63
N ASP A 92 -4.93 -4.49 -13.76
CA ASP A 92 -3.60 -4.78 -14.30
C ASP A 92 -2.89 -3.52 -14.82
N ASP A 93 -3.65 -2.47 -15.14
CA ASP A 93 -3.16 -1.12 -15.33
C ASP A 93 -2.87 -0.48 -13.97
N ALA A 94 -1.69 -0.81 -13.42
CA ALA A 94 -1.16 -0.07 -12.29
C ALA A 94 -1.31 1.44 -12.57
N HIS A 95 -1.84 2.19 -11.61
CA HIS A 95 -2.04 3.65 -11.59
C HIS A 95 -3.43 4.23 -11.97
N SER A 96 -4.45 3.43 -12.28
CA SER A 96 -5.82 3.98 -12.38
C SER A 96 -6.45 4.18 -11.00
N LEU A 97 -7.13 5.32 -10.78
CA LEU A 97 -7.87 5.60 -9.55
C LEU A 97 -9.28 5.03 -9.64
N GLN A 98 -9.73 4.41 -8.55
CA GLN A 98 -11.12 4.04 -8.37
C GLN A 98 -11.90 5.20 -7.73
N ALA A 99 -11.33 5.85 -6.71
CA ALA A 99 -11.92 7.03 -6.11
C ALA A 99 -10.90 7.93 -5.43
N ALA A 100 -11.36 9.08 -4.93
CA ALA A 100 -10.63 9.92 -4.00
C ALA A 100 -11.54 10.31 -2.82
N VAL A 101 -10.96 10.37 -1.62
CA VAL A 101 -11.63 10.78 -0.38
C VAL A 101 -10.91 11.95 0.27
N PRO A 102 -11.63 12.92 0.88
CA PRO A 102 -11.00 13.90 1.75
C PRO A 102 -10.64 13.28 3.10
N LEU A 103 -9.47 13.64 3.63
CA LEU A 103 -9.02 13.29 4.97
C LEU A 103 -8.63 14.56 5.73
N ASP A 104 -9.28 14.77 6.89
CA ASP A 104 -8.96 15.82 7.85
C ASP A 104 -8.59 15.17 9.18
N ASP A 105 -7.34 15.36 9.63
CA ASP A 105 -6.83 14.82 10.90
C ASP A 105 -7.12 13.32 11.10
N ALA A 106 -6.99 12.54 10.03
CA ALA A 106 -7.34 11.12 10.00
C ALA A 106 -6.28 10.29 9.29
N SER A 107 -6.40 8.98 9.39
CA SER A 107 -5.55 8.01 8.74
C SER A 107 -6.34 7.11 7.80
N ILE A 108 -5.71 6.67 6.72
CA ILE A 108 -6.24 5.66 5.81
C ILE A 108 -5.14 4.66 5.46
N ALA A 109 -5.46 3.38 5.51
CA ALA A 109 -4.58 2.31 5.06
C ALA A 109 -5.33 1.40 4.10
N THR A 110 -4.61 0.85 3.11
CA THR A 110 -5.23 0.00 2.08
C THR A 110 -4.52 -1.34 1.97
N SER A 111 -5.23 -2.41 2.33
CA SER A 111 -4.79 -3.79 2.07
C SER A 111 -5.39 -4.29 0.76
N GLY A 112 -4.59 -4.90 -0.12
CA GLY A 112 -5.10 -5.43 -1.39
C GLY A 112 -4.24 -6.52 -2.00
N ASP A 113 -4.84 -7.35 -2.86
CA ASP A 113 -4.18 -8.50 -3.48
C ASP A 113 -3.52 -8.18 -4.83
N TYR A 114 -3.53 -6.91 -5.25
CA TYR A 114 -3.19 -6.49 -6.61
C TYR A 114 -1.72 -6.13 -6.82
N ARG A 115 -0.98 -5.78 -5.77
CA ARG A 115 0.46 -5.49 -5.85
C ARG A 115 1.35 -6.68 -5.51
N ASN A 116 0.89 -7.54 -4.60
CA ASN A 116 1.66 -8.66 -4.07
C ASN A 116 0.87 -9.97 -4.22
N PHE A 117 1.08 -10.67 -5.34
CA PHE A 117 0.51 -12.00 -5.60
C PHE A 117 1.49 -12.88 -6.39
N TYR A 118 1.27 -14.18 -6.35
CA TYR A 118 2.05 -15.15 -7.12
C TYR A 118 1.11 -16.01 -7.98
N ILE A 119 1.52 -16.37 -9.19
CA ILE A 119 0.77 -17.29 -10.05
C ILE A 119 1.49 -18.65 -10.03
N VAL A 120 0.78 -19.72 -9.65
CA VAL A 120 1.28 -21.11 -9.75
C VAL A 120 0.22 -21.94 -10.45
N ASP A 121 0.60 -22.60 -11.55
CA ASP A 121 -0.30 -23.43 -12.39
C ASP A 121 -1.56 -22.67 -12.86
N GLY A 122 -1.42 -21.39 -13.19
CA GLY A 122 -2.53 -20.52 -13.60
C GLY A 122 -3.43 -20.02 -12.46
N VAL A 123 -3.14 -20.42 -11.21
CA VAL A 123 -3.88 -19.98 -10.02
C VAL A 123 -3.15 -18.82 -9.35
N ARG A 124 -3.87 -17.72 -9.11
CA ARG A 124 -3.39 -16.55 -8.36
C ARG A 124 -3.46 -16.83 -6.86
N TYR A 125 -2.35 -16.59 -6.16
CA TYR A 125 -2.22 -16.69 -4.71
C TYR A 125 -1.94 -15.30 -4.14
N SER A 126 -2.82 -14.83 -3.26
CA SER A 126 -2.58 -13.63 -2.47
C SER A 126 -1.40 -13.84 -1.51
N HIS A 127 -0.69 -12.77 -1.16
CA HIS A 127 0.29 -12.78 -0.06
C HIS A 127 -0.39 -12.84 1.33
N THR A 128 -1.68 -12.55 1.40
CA THR A 128 -2.48 -12.65 2.64
C THR A 128 -2.85 -14.11 2.90
N VAL A 129 -2.41 -14.64 4.04
CA VAL A 129 -2.71 -16.01 4.50
C VAL A 129 -3.87 -15.98 5.50
N ASP A 130 -4.87 -16.84 5.31
CA ASP A 130 -5.89 -17.06 6.33
C ASP A 130 -5.31 -17.95 7.44
N PRO A 131 -5.11 -17.44 8.67
CA PRO A 131 -4.51 -18.21 9.76
C PRO A 131 -5.37 -19.41 10.20
N ARG A 132 -6.67 -19.43 9.88
CA ARG A 132 -7.58 -20.54 10.17
C ARG A 132 -7.30 -21.75 9.30
N THR A 133 -6.79 -21.54 8.10
CA THR A 133 -6.56 -22.60 7.10
C THR A 133 -5.06 -22.82 6.84
N GLY A 134 -4.24 -21.79 7.02
CA GLY A 134 -2.81 -21.78 6.69
C GLY A 134 -2.52 -21.63 5.20
N VAL A 135 -3.53 -21.27 4.39
CA VAL A 135 -3.39 -21.05 2.95
C VAL A 135 -3.76 -19.61 2.58
N PRO A 136 -3.29 -19.10 1.42
CA PRO A 136 -3.73 -17.81 0.90
C PRO A 136 -5.25 -17.70 0.79
N VAL A 137 -5.77 -16.49 1.03
CA VAL A 137 -7.20 -16.18 0.82
C VAL A 137 -7.61 -16.41 -0.64
N ARG A 138 -8.87 -16.82 -0.86
CA ARG A 138 -9.40 -17.22 -2.19
C ARG A 138 -10.70 -16.51 -2.60
N HIS A 139 -11.18 -15.57 -1.79
CA HIS A 139 -12.40 -14.81 -2.09
C HIS A 139 -12.12 -13.65 -3.06
N GLY A 140 -13.16 -13.10 -3.69
CA GLY A 140 -13.06 -12.01 -4.67
C GLY A 140 -12.78 -10.62 -4.10
N LEU A 141 -12.63 -10.44 -2.78
CA LEU A 141 -12.23 -9.15 -2.21
C LEU A 141 -10.83 -8.78 -2.68
N ALA A 142 -10.72 -7.69 -3.44
CA ALA A 142 -9.49 -7.25 -4.10
C ALA A 142 -8.75 -6.18 -3.30
N SER A 143 -9.49 -5.29 -2.62
CA SER A 143 -8.91 -4.34 -1.66
C SER A 143 -9.88 -3.93 -0.57
N VAL A 144 -9.32 -3.50 0.56
CA VAL A 144 -10.00 -2.82 1.66
C VAL A 144 -9.23 -1.56 1.98
N SER A 145 -9.88 -0.41 1.89
CA SER A 145 -9.38 0.86 2.43
C SER A 145 -10.13 1.18 3.72
N LEU A 146 -9.39 1.37 4.82
CA LEU A 146 -9.96 1.65 6.13
C LEU A 146 -9.54 3.04 6.61
N ILE A 147 -10.51 3.85 7.01
CA ILE A 147 -10.27 5.14 7.64
C ILE A 147 -10.40 4.99 9.16
N ALA A 148 -9.43 5.54 9.91
CA ALA A 148 -9.40 5.55 11.38
C ALA A 148 -8.66 6.78 11.91
N ASP A 149 -8.72 7.01 13.23
CA ASP A 149 -8.03 8.12 13.89
C ASP A 149 -6.49 7.96 13.87
N ASP A 150 -6.02 6.72 13.84
CA ASP A 150 -4.60 6.37 13.76
C ASP A 150 -4.31 5.32 12.69
N CYS A 151 -3.11 5.40 12.13
CA CYS A 151 -2.72 4.63 10.97
C CYS A 151 -2.40 3.17 11.35
N THR A 152 -1.90 2.94 12.57
CA THR A 152 -1.69 1.60 13.14
C THR A 152 -2.99 0.79 13.14
N THR A 153 -4.07 1.38 13.62
CA THR A 153 -5.40 0.79 13.65
C THR A 153 -5.94 0.57 12.24
N ALA A 154 -5.77 1.57 11.36
CA ALA A 154 -6.18 1.46 9.96
C ALA A 154 -5.53 0.25 9.26
N ASP A 155 -4.20 0.13 9.35
CA ASP A 155 -3.37 -0.89 8.70
C ASP A 155 -3.72 -2.31 9.18
N GLY A 156 -3.71 -2.50 10.51
CA GLY A 156 -4.01 -3.80 11.11
C GLY A 156 -5.41 -4.31 10.81
N LEU A 157 -6.41 -3.43 10.90
CA LEU A 157 -7.81 -3.81 10.65
C LEU A 157 -8.11 -3.95 9.16
N ALA A 158 -7.50 -3.16 8.26
CA ALA A 158 -7.63 -3.37 6.82
C ALA A 158 -7.15 -4.79 6.43
N THR A 159 -6.03 -5.24 6.99
CA THR A 159 -5.54 -6.61 6.77
C THR A 159 -6.49 -7.66 7.34
N ALA A 160 -7.01 -7.45 8.55
CA ALA A 160 -7.96 -8.39 9.17
C ALA A 160 -9.25 -8.52 8.35
N LEU A 161 -9.79 -7.41 7.84
CA LEU A 161 -10.96 -7.40 6.96
C LEU A 161 -10.66 -8.08 5.61
N MET A 162 -9.46 -7.87 5.07
CA MET A 162 -8.98 -8.55 3.86
C MET A 162 -8.92 -10.09 4.05
N VAL A 163 -8.56 -10.56 5.25
CA VAL A 163 -8.58 -12.01 5.59
C VAL A 163 -9.99 -12.58 5.69
N LEU A 164 -10.94 -11.81 6.23
CA LEU A 164 -12.32 -12.24 6.41
C LEU A 164 -13.11 -12.29 5.10
N GLY A 165 -12.73 -11.49 4.12
CA GLY A 165 -13.44 -11.39 2.85
C GLY A 165 -14.64 -10.45 2.91
N PRO A 166 -15.39 -10.34 1.80
CA PRO A 166 -16.31 -9.22 1.58
C PRO A 166 -17.52 -9.24 2.50
N ASP A 167 -18.03 -10.43 2.87
CA ASP A 167 -19.26 -10.55 3.66
C ASP A 167 -18.96 -10.54 5.18
N GLU A 168 -18.09 -11.43 5.66
CA GLU A 168 -17.69 -11.46 7.08
C GLU A 168 -16.94 -10.18 7.49
N GLY A 169 -16.11 -9.64 6.58
CA GLY A 169 -15.42 -8.37 6.78
C GLY A 169 -16.39 -7.21 6.93
N LEU A 170 -17.34 -7.05 5.99
CA LEU A 170 -18.33 -5.97 6.09
C LEU A 170 -19.17 -6.09 7.36
N GLN A 171 -19.58 -7.30 7.74
CA GLN A 171 -20.30 -7.52 9.01
C GLN A 171 -19.47 -7.12 10.23
N LEU A 172 -18.16 -7.42 10.24
CA LEU A 172 -17.29 -6.98 11.32
C LEU A 172 -17.15 -5.45 11.35
N ALA A 173 -16.99 -4.82 10.18
CA ALA A 173 -16.92 -3.38 10.05
C ALA A 173 -18.19 -2.70 10.58
N GLU A 174 -19.38 -3.22 10.27
CA GLU A 174 -20.64 -2.73 10.85
C GLU A 174 -20.68 -2.89 12.37
N ARG A 175 -20.35 -4.07 12.89
CA ARG A 175 -20.37 -4.33 14.35
C ARG A 175 -19.43 -3.41 15.13
N LEU A 176 -18.26 -3.13 14.56
CA LEU A 176 -17.23 -2.31 15.18
C LEU A 176 -17.27 -0.84 14.75
N GLN A 177 -18.25 -0.44 13.92
CA GLN A 177 -18.40 0.91 13.38
C GLN A 177 -17.13 1.41 12.67
N LEU A 178 -16.45 0.53 11.93
CA LEU A 178 -15.24 0.86 11.20
C LEU A 178 -15.57 1.47 9.84
N ALA A 179 -14.92 2.58 9.47
CA ALA A 179 -15.10 3.23 8.18
C ALA A 179 -14.34 2.49 7.06
N ALA A 180 -14.87 1.34 6.65
CA ALA A 180 -14.32 0.49 5.61
C ALA A 180 -14.97 0.73 4.24
N TRP A 181 -14.14 0.74 3.20
CA TRP A 181 -14.54 0.66 1.80
C TRP A 181 -13.83 -0.52 1.13
N MET A 182 -14.60 -1.34 0.42
CA MET A 182 -14.17 -2.64 -0.11
C MET A 182 -14.39 -2.70 -1.61
N LEU A 183 -13.35 -3.04 -2.36
CA LEU A 183 -13.44 -3.31 -3.79
C LEU A 183 -13.43 -4.82 -4.02
N ILE A 184 -14.46 -5.31 -4.71
CA ILE A 184 -14.73 -6.73 -4.91
C ILE A 184 -14.66 -7.02 -6.40
N ARG A 185 -13.82 -7.98 -6.77
CA ARG A 185 -13.69 -8.51 -8.12
C ARG A 185 -14.64 -9.69 -8.29
N SER A 186 -15.49 -9.64 -9.31
CA SER A 186 -16.31 -10.77 -9.74
C SER A 186 -15.49 -11.77 -10.57
N ASP A 187 -16.03 -12.95 -10.84
CA ASP A 187 -15.38 -13.98 -11.66
C ASP A 187 -15.17 -13.50 -13.11
N GLU A 188 -16.01 -12.59 -13.61
CA GLU A 188 -15.87 -11.93 -14.91
C GLU A 188 -14.86 -10.78 -14.90
N GLY A 189 -14.21 -10.51 -13.76
CA GLY A 189 -13.23 -9.44 -13.60
C GLY A 189 -13.83 -8.06 -13.34
N THR A 190 -15.14 -7.95 -13.15
CA THR A 190 -15.80 -6.67 -12.86
C THR A 190 -15.50 -6.25 -11.42
N ILE A 191 -15.10 -4.98 -11.22
CA ILE A 191 -14.90 -4.41 -9.89
C ILE A 191 -16.18 -3.72 -9.43
N THR A 192 -16.65 -4.08 -8.24
CA THR A 192 -17.78 -3.43 -7.55
C THR A 192 -17.33 -2.95 -6.18
N ALA A 193 -17.96 -1.89 -5.67
CA ALA A 193 -17.64 -1.33 -4.37
C ALA A 193 -18.73 -1.66 -3.33
N ARG A 194 -18.32 -1.93 -2.09
CA ARG A 194 -19.18 -1.96 -0.91
C ARG A 194 -18.57 -1.10 0.19
N SER A 195 -19.40 -0.41 0.97
CA SER A 195 -18.97 0.40 2.11
C SER A 195 -19.74 0.01 3.36
N SER A 196 -19.07 0.21 4.49
CA SER A 196 -19.72 0.24 5.81
C SER A 196 -20.57 1.51 6.00
N SER A 197 -21.53 1.45 6.91
CA SER A 197 -22.33 2.61 7.34
C SER A 197 -21.45 3.75 7.85
N ALA A 198 -20.40 3.44 8.61
CA ALA A 198 -19.47 4.44 9.14
C ALA A 198 -18.71 5.18 8.04
N PHE A 199 -18.28 4.47 6.99
CA PHE A 199 -17.64 5.10 5.84
C PHE A 199 -18.61 6.02 5.08
N GLN A 200 -19.84 5.57 4.85
CA GLN A 200 -20.86 6.37 4.17
C GLN A 200 -21.20 7.66 4.92
N GLN A 201 -21.28 7.57 6.25
CA GLN A 201 -21.58 8.71 7.11
C GLN A 201 -20.40 9.69 7.22
N GLY A 202 -19.17 9.16 7.32
CA GLY A 202 -17.97 9.96 7.54
C GLY A 202 -17.47 10.68 6.28
N VAL A 203 -17.36 9.97 5.16
CA VAL A 203 -16.75 10.50 3.92
C VAL A 203 -17.54 10.18 2.65
N GLY A 204 -18.62 9.40 2.73
CA GLY A 204 -19.33 8.89 1.56
C GLY A 204 -19.94 9.95 0.64
N LYS A 205 -20.30 11.12 1.19
CA LYS A 205 -20.85 12.24 0.38
C LYS A 205 -19.76 12.99 -0.40
N ASP A 206 -18.52 12.91 0.07
CA ASP A 206 -17.38 13.61 -0.50
C ASP A 206 -16.46 12.66 -1.29
N LEU A 207 -16.86 11.38 -1.40
CA LEU A 207 -16.22 10.38 -2.26
C LEU A 207 -16.40 10.78 -3.72
N VAL A 208 -15.29 10.92 -4.43
CA VAL A 208 -15.27 11.13 -5.88
C VAL A 208 -14.86 9.84 -6.56
N GLU A 209 -15.81 9.13 -7.18
CA GLU A 209 -15.52 7.91 -7.97
C GLU A 209 -15.13 8.26 -9.40
N PHE A 210 -14.17 7.54 -9.96
CA PHE A 210 -13.71 7.70 -11.34
C PHE A 210 -14.23 6.55 -12.21
N SER A 211 -14.75 6.86 -13.41
CA SER A 211 -15.20 5.84 -14.37
C SER A 211 -14.01 5.21 -15.11
N ALA A 212 -14.09 3.90 -15.36
CA ALA A 212 -13.09 3.15 -16.14
C ALA A 212 -12.96 3.62 -17.61
N ALA A 213 -13.91 4.42 -18.09
CA ALA A 213 -13.82 5.16 -19.33
C ALA A 213 -13.78 6.66 -19.00
N GLY A 214 -12.63 7.30 -19.17
CA GLY A 214 -12.55 8.75 -19.01
C GLY A 214 -11.17 9.24 -18.61
N ASN A 215 -10.34 9.54 -19.61
CA ASN A 215 -9.64 10.82 -19.57
C ASN A 215 -10.71 11.88 -19.31
N LEU A 216 -10.55 12.65 -18.24
CA LEU A 216 -11.36 13.84 -18.03
C LEU A 216 -10.84 14.92 -18.99
N ASP A 217 -11.38 14.94 -20.21
CA ASP A 217 -11.42 16.16 -21.00
C ASP A 217 -12.47 17.08 -20.36
N ALA A 218 -11.99 18.12 -19.70
CA ALA A 218 -12.80 19.26 -19.31
C ALA A 218 -13.21 20.03 -20.56
N ASN A 219 -14.26 19.57 -21.25
CA ASN A 219 -15.24 20.37 -22.01
C ASN A 219 -16.12 19.46 -22.86
N ASP A 220 -17.38 19.28 -22.43
CA ASP A 220 -18.47 18.82 -23.27
C ASP A 220 -19.01 20.01 -24.08
N THR A 221 -18.85 19.97 -25.41
CA THR A 221 -19.78 20.60 -26.35
C THR A 221 -19.87 19.82 -27.67
N GLY A 222 -20.86 18.94 -27.77
CA GLY A 222 -21.66 18.72 -29.00
C GLY A 222 -21.09 17.82 -30.12
N PRO A 223 -21.99 17.24 -30.94
CA PRO A 223 -21.77 15.97 -31.64
C PRO A 223 -21.22 16.16 -33.06
N ASP A 224 -20.46 15.17 -33.55
CA ASP A 224 -20.41 14.65 -34.92
C ASP A 224 -19.05 13.97 -35.17
N ALA A 225 -19.04 12.64 -35.36
CA ALA A 225 -18.24 11.98 -36.41
C ALA A 225 -18.38 10.45 -36.33
N GLU A 226 -18.72 9.90 -37.49
CA GLU A 226 -19.05 8.52 -37.80
C GLU A 226 -17.84 7.56 -37.90
N HIS A 227 -18.16 6.27 -37.70
CA HIS A 227 -17.70 5.06 -38.40
C HIS A 227 -16.23 4.91 -38.86
N ALA A 228 -15.53 3.86 -38.38
CA ALA A 228 -15.38 2.57 -39.08
C ALA A 228 -14.22 1.70 -38.49
N PRO A 229 -14.31 0.36 -38.59
CA PRO A 229 -13.38 -0.59 -37.93
C PRO A 229 -12.26 -1.05 -38.86
N LEU A 230 -11.16 -1.57 -38.29
CA LEU A 230 -10.23 -2.41 -39.03
C LEU A 230 -9.93 -3.72 -38.29
N THR A 231 -10.29 -4.78 -38.99
CA THR A 231 -10.07 -6.20 -38.75
C THR A 231 -8.64 -6.64 -39.02
N GLY A 232 -8.19 -7.65 -38.29
CA GLY A 232 -7.51 -8.83 -38.86
C GLY A 232 -5.98 -8.87 -38.75
N GLY A 233 -5.47 -10.01 -38.28
CA GLY A 233 -4.07 -10.41 -38.50
C GLY A 233 -3.47 -11.32 -37.45
N SER A 234 -3.80 -12.61 -37.51
CA SER A 234 -3.14 -13.70 -36.78
C SER A 234 -1.70 -13.93 -37.29
N ALA A 235 -0.75 -14.21 -36.39
CA ALA A 235 0.38 -15.11 -36.66
C ALA A 235 1.03 -15.58 -35.36
N ALA A 236 0.81 -16.86 -35.04
CA ALA A 236 1.60 -17.62 -34.07
C ALA A 236 2.94 -18.05 -34.70
N LEU A 237 4.03 -18.05 -33.91
CA LEU A 237 5.25 -18.81 -34.24
C LEU A 237 5.98 -19.29 -32.97
N ALA A 238 5.69 -20.56 -32.69
CA ALA A 238 6.47 -21.64 -32.08
C ALA A 238 7.80 -21.36 -31.34
N ALA A 239 7.85 -21.95 -30.15
CA ALA A 239 9.03 -22.31 -29.38
C ALA A 239 9.91 -23.36 -30.07
N LYS A 240 11.23 -23.26 -29.86
CA LYS A 240 12.19 -24.36 -29.93
C LYS A 240 13.15 -24.25 -28.74
N GLY A 241 13.21 -25.29 -27.93
CA GLY A 241 14.26 -25.50 -26.93
C GLY A 241 15.26 -26.55 -27.39
N GLU A 242 16.46 -26.52 -26.78
CA GLU A 242 17.44 -27.61 -26.59
C GLU A 242 18.74 -27.01 -25.98
N PRO A 243 19.70 -27.78 -25.41
CA PRO A 243 19.62 -28.48 -24.13
C PRO A 243 20.76 -28.09 -23.16
N ALA A 244 20.71 -28.66 -21.96
CA ALA A 244 21.61 -28.43 -20.83
C ALA A 244 23.02 -29.03 -20.98
N LYS A 245 24.05 -28.27 -20.55
CA LYS A 245 25.33 -28.77 -20.02
C LYS A 245 25.99 -27.71 -19.12
N GLU A 246 26.73 -28.20 -18.12
CA GLU A 246 27.80 -27.50 -17.36
C GLU A 246 27.46 -26.96 -15.96
N GLN A 247 27.18 -27.91 -15.06
CA GLN A 247 27.02 -27.74 -13.61
C GLN A 247 28.37 -27.60 -12.87
N SER A 248 29.19 -26.61 -13.25
CA SER A 248 30.45 -26.26 -12.55
C SER A 248 30.71 -24.75 -12.44
N SER A 249 29.82 -23.90 -12.98
CA SER A 249 29.97 -22.43 -13.04
C SER A 249 28.96 -21.66 -12.17
N GLN A 250 27.90 -22.32 -11.68
CA GLN A 250 26.74 -21.67 -11.04
C GLN A 250 27.08 -20.91 -9.74
N TRP A 251 28.01 -21.40 -8.94
CA TRP A 251 28.46 -20.73 -7.71
C TRP A 251 29.12 -19.37 -8.03
N LEU A 252 29.98 -19.32 -9.04
CA LEU A 252 30.70 -18.11 -9.39
C LEU A 252 29.75 -17.06 -9.98
N THR A 253 28.78 -17.49 -10.79
CA THR A 253 27.72 -16.62 -11.31
C THR A 253 26.82 -16.06 -10.20
N LEU A 254 26.47 -16.88 -9.20
CA LEU A 254 25.66 -16.44 -8.06
C LEU A 254 26.41 -15.43 -7.18
N VAL A 255 27.69 -15.66 -6.91
CA VAL A 255 28.52 -14.74 -6.11
C VAL A 255 28.73 -13.42 -6.85
N LEU A 256 29.06 -13.45 -8.14
CA LEU A 256 29.19 -12.24 -8.96
C LEU A 256 27.85 -11.50 -9.10
N GLY A 257 26.74 -12.23 -9.21
CA GLY A 257 25.39 -11.66 -9.23
C GLY A 257 25.03 -10.97 -7.92
N MET A 258 25.29 -11.60 -6.77
CA MET A 258 25.08 -10.99 -5.45
C MET A 258 25.95 -9.75 -5.23
N LEU A 259 27.22 -9.80 -5.68
CA LEU A 259 28.13 -8.65 -5.57
C LEU A 259 27.65 -7.49 -6.45
N GLY A 260 27.26 -7.77 -7.70
CA GLY A 260 26.72 -6.77 -8.62
C GLY A 260 25.42 -6.14 -8.12
N PHE A 261 24.51 -6.95 -7.58
CA PHE A 261 23.25 -6.47 -7.01
C PHE A 261 23.47 -5.64 -5.74
N SER A 262 24.42 -6.02 -4.89
CA SER A 262 24.78 -5.26 -3.69
C SER A 262 25.36 -3.89 -4.05
N VAL A 263 26.26 -3.83 -5.05
CA VAL A 263 26.80 -2.55 -5.56
C VAL A 263 25.69 -1.69 -6.17
N ALA A 264 24.74 -2.30 -6.89
CA ALA A 264 23.60 -1.58 -7.44
C ALA A 264 22.70 -0.99 -6.34
N ILE A 265 22.37 -1.75 -5.29
CA ILE A 265 21.59 -1.27 -4.15
C ILE A 265 22.30 -0.11 -3.44
N VAL A 266 23.58 -0.27 -3.14
CA VAL A 266 24.37 0.78 -2.47
C VAL A 266 24.46 2.02 -3.37
N GLY A 267 24.67 1.85 -4.68
CA GLY A 267 24.68 2.95 -5.65
C GLY A 267 23.32 3.66 -5.76
N LEU A 268 22.21 2.92 -5.68
CA LEU A 268 20.86 3.50 -5.70
C LEU A 268 20.56 4.24 -4.39
N ALA A 269 20.88 3.66 -3.24
CA ALA A 269 20.70 4.26 -1.92
C ALA A 269 21.54 5.54 -1.77
N MET A 270 22.81 5.49 -2.18
CA MET A 270 23.72 6.62 -2.16
C MET A 270 23.33 7.68 -3.21
N GLY A 271 22.81 7.25 -4.37
CA GLY A 271 22.22 8.13 -5.37
C GLY A 271 20.99 8.89 -4.88
N LEU A 272 20.15 8.26 -4.05
CA LEU A 272 18.99 8.89 -3.41
C LEU A 272 19.40 9.87 -2.31
N LEU A 273 20.40 9.51 -1.50
CA LEU A 273 20.94 10.39 -0.45
C LEU A 273 21.64 11.63 -1.03
N LEU A 274 22.41 11.47 -2.12
CA LEU A 274 23.20 12.57 -2.69
C LEU A 274 22.43 13.49 -3.65
N ARG A 275 21.35 13.01 -4.30
CA ARG A 275 20.65 13.84 -5.30
C ARG A 275 19.62 14.78 -4.72
N GLY A 276 19.16 14.62 -3.48
CA GLY A 276 18.12 15.48 -2.88
C GLY A 276 16.86 15.63 -3.75
N LYS A 277 16.69 14.77 -4.76
CA LYS A 277 15.57 14.83 -5.67
C LYS A 277 14.45 14.08 -4.99
N PRO A 278 13.30 14.75 -4.72
CA PRO A 278 12.14 14.02 -4.25
C PRO A 278 11.87 12.91 -5.26
N LEU A 279 11.83 11.67 -4.77
CA LEU A 279 11.26 10.59 -5.55
C LEU A 279 9.84 11.06 -5.91
N PRO A 280 9.40 10.95 -7.17
CA PRO A 280 7.98 10.99 -7.47
C PRO A 280 7.35 9.81 -6.73
N GLY A 281 6.96 10.06 -5.48
CA GLY A 281 6.30 9.11 -4.63
C GLY A 281 4.87 8.93 -5.12
N SER A 282 4.33 7.76 -4.79
CA SER A 282 2.90 7.54 -4.69
C SER A 282 2.27 8.70 -3.91
N CYS A 283 1.68 9.68 -4.59
CA CYS A 283 0.86 10.70 -3.93
C CYS A 283 -0.52 10.12 -3.61
N GLY A 284 -0.59 8.98 -2.89
CA GLY A 284 -1.83 8.20 -2.78
C GLY A 284 -2.51 7.99 -4.15
N GLY A 285 -1.75 7.61 -5.18
CA GLY A 285 -2.27 7.39 -6.54
C GLY A 285 -2.56 8.64 -7.40
N LEU A 286 -2.35 9.88 -6.92
CA LEU A 286 -2.63 11.11 -7.68
C LEU A 286 -1.48 11.60 -8.60
N ALA A 287 -0.36 10.89 -8.63
CA ALA A 287 0.87 11.34 -9.30
C ALA A 287 0.74 11.58 -10.82
N GLY A 288 -0.28 11.02 -11.47
CA GLY A 288 -0.53 11.18 -12.91
C GLY A 288 -1.57 12.26 -13.29
N MET A 289 -2.30 12.83 -12.33
CA MET A 289 -3.41 13.77 -12.62
C MET A 289 -2.95 15.22 -12.64
N LYS A 290 -3.55 16.02 -13.52
CA LYS A 290 -3.30 17.47 -13.64
C LYS A 290 -4.55 18.28 -13.28
N ASP A 291 -4.35 19.46 -12.69
CA ASP A 291 -5.41 20.44 -12.48
C ASP A 291 -5.82 21.14 -13.80
N GLU A 292 -6.82 22.01 -13.72
CA GLU A 292 -7.32 22.83 -14.84
C GLU A 292 -6.26 23.77 -15.45
N HIS A 293 -5.14 23.97 -14.76
CA HIS A 293 -3.99 24.76 -15.19
C HIS A 293 -2.82 23.88 -15.69
N GLY A 294 -2.97 22.56 -15.72
CA GLY A 294 -1.98 21.60 -16.19
C GLY A 294 -0.89 21.22 -15.17
N HIS A 295 -1.00 21.66 -13.92
CA HIS A 295 -0.07 21.28 -12.83
C HIS A 295 -0.42 19.89 -12.30
N PRO A 296 0.57 19.02 -11.99
CA PRO A 296 0.30 17.80 -11.26
C PRO A 296 -0.48 18.10 -9.98
N MET A 297 -1.52 17.34 -9.68
CA MET A 297 -2.30 17.50 -8.44
C MET A 297 -1.41 17.38 -7.19
N CYS A 298 -0.27 16.69 -7.28
CA CYS A 298 0.75 16.63 -6.25
C CYS A 298 1.56 17.92 -6.06
N GLN A 299 1.55 18.85 -7.04
CA GLN A 299 2.42 20.02 -7.01
C GLN A 299 2.08 20.96 -5.84
N SER A 300 0.81 20.95 -5.40
CA SER A 300 0.37 21.62 -4.17
C SER A 300 1.00 21.04 -2.88
N CYS A 301 1.51 19.81 -2.92
CA CYS A 301 2.19 19.14 -1.81
C CYS A 301 3.73 19.27 -1.89
N THR A 302 4.29 19.63 -3.04
CA THR A 302 5.75 19.55 -3.30
C THR A 302 6.53 20.85 -3.09
N THR A 303 5.88 21.98 -2.81
CA THR A 303 6.60 23.18 -2.37
C THR A 303 6.60 23.18 -0.84
N PRO A 304 7.66 22.65 -0.18
CA PRO A 304 7.73 22.64 1.27
C PRO A 304 7.69 24.08 1.80
N PRO A 305 6.86 24.38 2.81
CA PRO A 305 6.96 25.62 3.57
C PRO A 305 8.35 25.78 4.21
N GLU A 306 8.81 27.01 4.47
CA GLU A 306 10.12 27.27 5.14
C GLU A 306 10.29 26.49 6.46
N GLN A 307 9.17 26.24 7.17
CA GLN A 307 9.18 25.46 8.41
C GLN A 307 9.65 24.01 8.21
N CYS A 308 9.41 23.42 7.03
CA CYS A 308 9.88 22.08 6.70
C CYS A 308 11.39 22.03 6.48
N ASP A 309 11.99 23.09 5.93
CA ASP A 309 13.44 23.16 5.72
C ASP A 309 14.18 23.34 7.06
N GLU A 310 13.64 24.17 7.96
CA GLU A 310 14.18 24.30 9.31
C GLU A 310 14.11 22.99 10.08
N PHE A 311 12.98 22.25 9.97
CA PHE A 311 12.83 20.94 10.60
C PHE A 311 13.82 19.92 10.06
N ARG A 312 14.01 19.83 8.74
CA ARG A 312 15.01 18.94 8.13
C ARG A 312 16.40 19.20 8.67
N ARG A 313 16.78 20.47 8.82
CA ARG A 313 18.06 20.86 9.41
C ARG A 313 18.19 20.38 10.85
N LYS A 314 17.17 20.63 11.70
CA LYS A 314 17.16 20.19 13.12
C LYS A 314 17.26 18.67 13.26
N VAL A 315 16.52 17.92 12.43
CA VAL A 315 16.56 16.46 12.42
C VAL A 315 17.94 15.97 11.98
N SER A 316 18.53 16.57 10.94
CA SER A 316 19.87 16.18 10.50
C SER A 316 20.94 16.45 11.56
N GLU A 317 20.83 17.56 12.30
CA GLU A 317 21.72 17.89 13.41
C GLU A 317 21.55 16.90 14.58
N GLN A 318 20.32 16.46 14.88
CA GLN A 318 20.05 15.46 15.93
C GLN A 318 20.52 14.04 15.57
N VAL A 319 20.33 13.62 14.32
CA VAL A 319 20.81 12.32 13.84
C VAL A 319 22.33 12.25 13.91
N VAL A 320 23.02 13.30 13.45
CA VAL A 320 24.48 13.41 13.53
C VAL A 320 24.96 13.38 14.99
N ALA A 321 24.30 14.10 15.89
CA ALA A 321 24.65 14.08 17.32
C ALA A 321 24.45 12.69 17.96
N SER A 322 23.42 11.94 17.53
CA SER A 322 23.15 10.59 18.05
C SER A 322 24.13 9.52 17.54
N ASP A 323 24.75 9.75 16.38
CA ASP A 323 25.79 8.87 15.84
C ASP A 323 27.15 9.15 16.50
N GLU A 324 27.45 10.41 16.87
CA GLU A 324 28.68 10.79 17.60
C GLU A 324 28.69 10.29 19.06
N GLU A 325 27.55 10.08 19.71
CA GLU A 325 27.48 9.48 21.06
C GLU A 325 27.60 7.94 21.05
N ARG A 326 27.69 7.32 19.86
CA ARG A 326 27.69 5.87 19.67
C ARG A 326 29.04 5.27 19.26
N ASP A 327 30.05 6.11 19.01
CA ASP A 327 31.46 5.78 18.78
C ASP A 327 32.34 6.12 20.00
#